data_AF-A0A943EGX7-F1
#
_entry.id   AF-A0A943EGX7-F1
#
_cell.length_a   1.000
_cell.length_b   1.000
_cell.length_c   1.000
_cell.angle_alpha   90.00
_cell.angle_beta   90.00
_cell.angle_gamma   90.00
#
_symmetry.space_group_name_H-M   'P 1'
#
loop_
_entity.id
_entity.type
_entity.pdbx_description
1 polymer ?
#
loop_
_entity_poly.entity_id
_entity_poly.type
_entity_poly.pdbx_seq_one_letter_code
_entity_poly.pdbx_strand_id
1 'polypeptide(L)' 'MPNVSEYGMKLNPNKEHAEVVLKKLEANQGYCPCLPVKNKDTLCPCKYLRKFQACRCGLYVRGDVE' A
#
# COMPACT_ATOMS: atom_id res chain seq x y z
N MET A 1 -0.05 10.40 4.18
CA MET A 1 0.35 9.01 3.87
C MET A 1 1.87 8.96 3.74
N PRO A 2 2.54 7.87 4.12
CA PRO A 2 3.99 7.78 4.00
C PRO A 2 4.42 7.87 2.55
N ASN A 3 5.60 8.45 2.31
CA ASN A 3 6.11 8.63 0.97
C ASN A 3 6.58 7.29 0.39
N VAL A 4 5.79 6.68 -0.49
CA VAL A 4 6.13 5.38 -1.08
C VAL A 4 7.15 5.46 -2.22
N SER A 5 7.47 6.67 -2.71
CA SER A 5 8.44 6.84 -3.79
C SER A 5 9.85 6.44 -3.37
N GLU A 6 10.17 6.51 -2.06
CA GLU A 6 11.44 6.01 -1.51
C GLU A 6 11.64 4.49 -1.76
N TYR A 7 10.56 3.74 -1.98
CA TYR A 7 10.59 2.32 -2.30
C TYR A 7 10.49 2.04 -3.81
N GLY A 8 10.53 3.07 -4.68
CA GLY A 8 10.32 2.93 -6.12
C GLY A 8 8.88 2.55 -6.48
N MET A 9 7.91 2.93 -5.64
CA MET A 9 6.49 2.61 -5.82
C MET A 9 5.68 3.88 -6.08
N LYS A 10 4.59 3.75 -6.84
CA LYS A 10 3.59 4.80 -7.09
C LYS A 10 2.18 4.29 -6.82
N LEU A 11 1.22 5.19 -6.62
CA LEU A 11 -0.19 4.82 -6.50
C LEU A 11 -0.64 4.08 -7.76
N ASN A 12 -1.48 3.06 -7.60
CA ASN A 12 -2.05 2.34 -8.73
C ASN A 12 -2.86 3.31 -9.63
N PRO A 13 -2.58 3.36 -10.96
CA PRO A 13 -3.30 4.23 -11.88
C PRO A 13 -4.77 3.85 -12.08
N ASN A 14 -5.16 2.60 -11.77
CA ASN A 14 -6.57 2.22 -11.71
C ASN A 14 -7.21 2.89 -10.48
N LYS A 15 -7.87 4.03 -10.74
CA LYS A 15 -8.49 4.88 -9.71
C LYS A 15 -9.58 4.15 -8.93
N GLU A 16 -10.43 3.38 -9.59
CA GLU A 16 -11.53 2.66 -8.94
C GLU A 16 -10.99 1.66 -7.91
N HIS A 17 -9.98 0.86 -8.29
CA HIS A 17 -9.33 -0.08 -7.38
C HIS A 17 -8.61 0.65 -6.24
N ALA A 18 -7.84 1.69 -6.57
CA ALA A 18 -7.11 2.48 -5.58
C ALA A 18 -8.05 3.10 -4.54
N GLU A 19 -9.17 3.68 -4.97
CA GLU A 19 -10.19 4.26 -4.09
C GLU A 19 -10.82 3.21 -3.16
N VAL A 20 -11.16 2.03 -3.69
CA VAL A 20 -11.71 0.93 -2.86
C VAL A 20 -10.70 0.51 -1.79
N VAL A 21 -9.42 0.38 -2.14
CA VAL A 21 -8.39 -0.02 -1.16
C VAL A 21 -8.11 1.10 -0.16
N LEU A 22 -8.14 2.37 -0.57
CA LEU A 22 -7.98 3.53 0.33
C LEU A 22 -9.12 3.60 1.35
N LYS A 23 -10.38 3.42 0.94
CA LYS A 23 -11.53 3.37 1.86
C LYS A 23 -11.38 2.25 2.88
N LYS A 24 -10.97 1.05 2.43
CA LYS A 24 -10.70 -0.08 3.33
C LYS A 24 -9.54 0.20 4.27
N LEU A 25 -8.48 0.87 3.81
CA LEU A 25 -7.34 1.26 4.61
C LEU A 25 -7.72 2.26 5.71
N GLU A 26 -8.54 3.26 5.37
CA GLU A 26 -9.07 4.25 6.31
C GLU A 26 -9.97 3.58 7.36
N ALA A 27 -10.94 2.77 6.94
CA ALA A 27 -11.79 1.99 7.84
C ALA A 27 -10.98 1.04 8.74
N ASN A 28 -9.83 0.57 8.25
CA ASN A 28 -8.92 -0.28 8.99
C ASN A 28 -7.83 0.50 9.74
N GLN A 29 -8.02 1.81 10.00
CA GLN A 29 -7.15 2.66 10.83
C GLN A 29 -5.69 2.69 10.35
N GLY A 30 -5.46 2.64 9.05
CA GLY A 30 -4.13 2.68 8.45
C GLY A 30 -3.39 1.34 8.39
N TYR A 31 -3.99 0.25 8.87
CA TYR A 31 -3.45 -1.12 8.71
C TYR A 31 -3.87 -1.73 7.37
N CYS A 32 -2.97 -2.47 6.68
CA CYS A 32 -3.28 -3.05 5.35
C CYS A 32 -4.58 -3.87 5.45
N PRO A 33 -5.59 -3.58 4.63
CA PRO A 33 -6.83 -4.37 4.63
C PRO A 33 -6.63 -5.80 4.08
N CYS A 34 -5.42 -6.08 3.59
CA CYS A 34 -4.99 -7.38 3.07
C CYS A 34 -4.37 -8.32 4.12
N LEU A 35 -4.18 -7.85 5.35
CA LEU A 35 -3.51 -8.62 6.41
C LEU A 35 -4.45 -8.77 7.62
N PRO A 36 -4.53 -9.96 8.24
CA PRO A 36 -5.49 -10.23 9.31
C PRO A 36 -5.11 -9.67 10.68
N VAL A 37 -3.83 -9.33 10.88
CA VAL A 37 -3.31 -8.85 12.17
C VAL A 37 -3.08 -7.34 12.10
N LYS A 38 -3.46 -6.61 13.16
CA LYS A 38 -3.14 -5.18 13.32
C LYS A 38 -1.92 -5.00 14.20
N ASN A 39 -0.78 -4.72 13.60
CA ASN A 39 0.49 -4.40 14.27
C ASN A 39 1.37 -3.47 13.41
N LYS A 40 2.54 -3.07 13.93
CA LYS A 40 3.48 -2.16 13.24
C LYS A 40 3.93 -2.65 11.85
N ASP A 41 3.98 -3.96 11.63
CA ASP A 41 4.36 -4.53 10.32
C ASP A 41 3.24 -4.39 9.28
N THR A 42 2.01 -4.23 9.73
CA THR A 42 0.83 -4.12 8.87
C THR A 42 0.40 -2.68 8.60
N LEU A 43 0.94 -1.68 9.30
CA LEU A 43 0.71 -0.25 8.99
C LEU A 43 1.19 0.08 7.57
N CYS A 44 0.32 0.72 6.77
CA CYS A 44 0.61 1.07 5.39
C CYS A 44 1.62 2.22 5.30
N PRO A 45 2.67 2.12 4.46
CA PRO A 45 3.02 1.00 3.59
C PRO A 45 3.56 -0.16 4.41
N CYS A 46 2.95 -1.34 4.32
CA CYS A 46 3.27 -2.48 5.20
C CYS A 46 4.71 -2.97 5.01
N LYS A 47 5.24 -3.72 5.99
CA LYS A 47 6.59 -4.29 5.97
C LYS A 47 6.89 -5.06 4.69
N TYR A 48 5.89 -5.73 4.12
CA TYR A 48 6.07 -6.45 2.86
C TYR A 48 6.43 -5.52 1.70
N LEU A 49 5.72 -4.38 1.58
CA LEU A 49 6.07 -3.35 0.59
C LEU A 49 7.45 -2.78 0.88
N ARG A 50 7.73 -2.38 2.12
CA ARG A 50 9.02 -1.78 2.50
C ARG A 50 10.21 -2.72 2.23
N LYS A 51 10.05 -4.02 2.49
CA LYS A 51 11.12 -5.02 2.37
C LYS A 51 11.29 -5.58 0.95
N PHE A 52 10.20 -5.75 0.20
CA PHE A 52 10.21 -6.44 -1.08
C PHE A 52 9.80 -5.57 -2.27
N GLN A 53 9.52 -4.27 -2.03
CA GLN A 53 9.08 -3.32 -3.05
C GLN A 53 7.89 -3.87 -3.86
N ALA A 54 6.94 -4.47 -3.14
CA ALA A 54 5.78 -5.15 -3.70
C ALA A 54 4.52 -4.92 -2.85
N CYS A 55 3.44 -4.48 -3.47
CA CYS A 55 2.16 -4.22 -2.81
C CYS A 55 1.12 -5.27 -3.22
N ARG A 56 0.81 -6.22 -2.33
CA ARG A 56 -0.11 -7.32 -2.64
C ARG A 56 -1.59 -6.94 -2.64
N CYS A 57 -1.98 -5.84 -2.01
CA CYS A 57 -3.35 -5.33 -2.10
C CYS A 57 -3.60 -4.51 -3.38
N GLY A 58 -2.56 -4.22 -4.16
CA GLY A 58 -2.65 -3.44 -5.39
C GLY A 58 -2.92 -1.94 -5.16
N LEU A 59 -2.73 -1.40 -3.96
CA LEU A 59 -2.81 0.05 -3.74
C LEU A 59 -1.66 0.79 -4.45
N TYR A 60 -0.48 0.16 -4.48
CA TYR A 60 0.70 0.70 -5.13
C TYR A 60 1.21 -0.24 -6.21
N VAL A 61 1.77 0.32 -7.28
CA VAL A 61 2.46 -0.40 -8.35
C VAL A 61 3.90 0.09 -8.44
N ARG A 62 4.78 -0.63 -9.13
CA ARG A 62 6.14 -0.13 -9.37
C ARG A 62 6.07 1.18 -10.14
N GLY A 63 6.83 2.18 -9.70
CA GLY A 63 7.12 3.34 -10.52
C GLY A 63 7.88 2.87 -11.74
N ASP A 64 7.58 3.44 -12.91
CA ASP A 64 8.46 3.25 -14.06
C ASP A 64 9.80 3.86 -13.67
N VAL A 65 10.86 3.07 -13.71
CA VAL A 65 12.23 3.59 -13.75
C VAL A 65 12.43 4.06 -15.18
N GLU A 66 12.31 5.36 -15.42
CA GLU A 66 13.00 5.97 -16.56
C GLU A 66 14.51 5.92 -16.33
#